data_AF-A0A9X0U362-F1
#
_entry.id   AF-A0A9X0U362-F1
#
_cell.length_a   1.000
_cell.length_b   1.000
_cell.length_c   1.000
_cell.angle_alpha   90.00
_cell.angle_beta   90.00
_cell.angle_gamma   90.00
#
_symmetry.space_group_name_H-M   'P 1'
#
loop_
_entity.id
_entity.type
_entity.pdbx_description
1 polymer ?
#
loop_
_entity_poly.entity_id
_entity_poly.type
_entity_poly.pdbx_seq_one_letter_code
_entity_poly.pdbx_strand_id
1 'polypeptide(L)'
;MPTNEFSLPPAPPQPSPVRLAMTFDVTGDQVIAGGFGNSFCDNSQGSFAFRGVASGILAKDGTFTATPANNSAEAILIKGTVPQKNGEPWSGSYTVSLSGPGTPACVANLSGIFTATSFPLVSGIYVGTGSLLTGPTGVPKAVPVTLQVTLQQGGIVTNPGNGAASNYFSNALLTGSIKVQGSPCFSSGATQSAPASSVIGNMVNARFLMDDGSTLLLEGPLTDVTEAHISTGIIVVQGGNCGSTTNTIFLPGLDRQG
;
A
#
# COMPACT_ATOMS: atom_id res chain seq x y z
N MET A 1 -6.10 16.44 37.52
CA MET A 1 -6.13 15.19 36.73
C MET A 1 -5.30 15.44 35.48
N PRO A 2 -4.27 14.63 35.17
CA PRO A 2 -3.52 14.84 33.95
C PRO A 2 -4.41 14.44 32.77
N THR A 3 -4.82 15.44 32.00
CA THR A 3 -5.46 15.30 30.69
C THR A 3 -4.36 14.93 29.70
N ASN A 4 -4.27 13.65 29.35
CA ASN A 4 -3.45 13.22 28.23
C ASN A 4 -4.16 13.65 26.94
N GLU A 5 -3.94 14.90 26.55
CA GLU A 5 -4.22 15.35 25.20
C GLU A 5 -3.29 14.59 24.25
N PHE A 6 -3.86 13.69 23.46
CA PHE A 6 -3.17 13.15 22.30
C PHE A 6 -3.07 14.26 21.26
N SER A 7 -2.01 15.06 21.35
CA SER A 7 -1.60 15.89 20.22
C SER A 7 -1.13 14.93 19.12
N LEU A 8 -1.97 14.73 18.10
CA LEU A 8 -1.44 14.33 16.80
C LEU A 8 -0.34 15.35 16.46
N PRO A 9 0.86 14.90 16.05
CA PRO A 9 1.89 15.85 15.63
C PRO A 9 1.26 16.79 14.60
N PRO A 10 1.48 18.11 14.70
CA PRO A 10 0.96 19.05 13.71
C PRO A 10 1.37 18.53 12.33
N ALA A 11 0.42 18.57 11.39
CA ALA A 11 0.71 18.22 10.00
C ALA A 11 2.02 18.92 9.59
N PRO A 12 2.99 18.20 8.98
CA PRO A 12 4.27 18.79 8.67
C PRO A 12 4.06 20.08 7.88
N PRO A 13 4.75 21.19 8.23
CA PRO A 13 4.50 22.53 7.68
C PRO A 13 4.97 22.71 6.22
N GLN A 14 5.07 21.63 5.44
CA GLN A 14 5.45 21.65 4.03
C GLN A 14 4.64 20.59 3.27
N PRO A 15 4.20 20.88 2.02
CA PRO A 15 3.68 19.84 1.14
C PRO A 15 4.76 18.77 1.01
N SER A 16 4.53 17.61 1.61
CA SER A 16 5.47 16.50 1.53
C SER A 16 5.56 16.06 0.07
N PRO A 17 6.75 15.66 -0.41
CA PRO A 17 6.93 15.27 -1.80
C PRO A 17 5.99 14.12 -2.15
N VAL A 18 5.43 14.16 -3.35
CA VAL A 18 4.60 13.09 -3.90
C VAL A 18 5.38 11.78 -3.85
N ARG A 19 4.77 10.75 -3.28
CA ARG A 19 5.35 9.41 -3.26
C ARG A 19 4.54 8.51 -4.19
N LEU A 20 5.26 7.85 -5.10
CA LEU A 20 4.70 6.86 -6.01
C LEU A 20 5.27 5.48 -5.67
N ALA A 21 4.39 4.52 -5.45
CA ALA A 21 4.72 3.09 -5.38
C ALA A 21 4.24 2.46 -6.70
N MET A 22 5.17 2.04 -7.56
CA MET A 22 4.83 1.56 -8.90
C MET A 22 5.44 0.19 -9.18
N THR A 23 4.75 -0.57 -10.02
CA THR A 23 5.22 -1.77 -10.70
C THR A 23 5.36 -1.46 -12.18
N PHE A 24 6.32 -2.11 -12.83
CA PHE A 24 6.52 -2.07 -14.27
C PHE A 24 6.71 -3.49 -14.79
N ASP A 25 6.11 -3.81 -15.92
CA ASP A 25 6.23 -5.07 -16.62
C ASP A 25 6.34 -4.81 -18.14
N VAL A 26 7.00 -5.72 -18.85
CA VAL A 26 7.13 -5.69 -20.31
C VAL A 26 6.52 -6.97 -20.88
N THR A 27 5.46 -6.82 -21.66
CA THR A 27 4.81 -7.93 -22.37
C THR A 27 4.87 -7.66 -23.86
N GLY A 28 5.80 -8.32 -24.57
CA GLY A 28 6.03 -8.06 -26.00
C GLY A 28 6.56 -6.65 -26.23
N ASP A 29 5.84 -5.85 -27.01
CA ASP A 29 6.11 -4.44 -27.28
C ASP A 29 5.34 -3.47 -26.35
N GLN A 30 4.69 -3.99 -25.31
CA GLN A 30 3.93 -3.18 -24.36
C GLN A 30 4.66 -3.04 -23.03
N VAL A 31 4.71 -1.80 -22.53
CA VAL A 31 5.05 -1.52 -21.14
C VAL A 31 3.76 -1.35 -20.36
N ILE A 32 3.71 -2.02 -19.23
CA ILE A 32 2.55 -2.01 -18.35
C ILE A 32 3.01 -1.57 -16.96
N ALA A 33 2.37 -0.54 -16.44
CA ALA A 33 2.65 0.01 -15.12
C ALA A 33 1.38 0.08 -14.27
N GLY A 34 1.51 -0.15 -12.97
CA GLY A 34 0.42 -0.02 -12.01
C GLY A 34 0.96 0.40 -10.65
N GLY A 35 0.19 1.15 -9.86
CA GLY A 35 0.73 1.68 -8.62
C GLY A 35 -0.23 2.50 -7.77
N PHE A 36 0.33 3.07 -6.70
CA PHE A 36 -0.34 3.97 -5.76
C PHE A 36 0.41 5.29 -5.67
N GLY A 37 -0.34 6.37 -5.51
CA GLY A 37 0.19 7.70 -5.20
C GLY A 37 -0.34 8.18 -3.85
N ASN A 38 0.46 8.95 -3.14
CA ASN A 38 -0.05 9.79 -2.06
C ASN A 38 0.38 11.22 -2.33
N SER A 39 -0.57 12.16 -2.29
CA SER A 39 -0.29 13.59 -2.37
C SER A 39 -0.62 14.25 -1.05
N PHE A 40 0.12 15.31 -0.75
CA PHE A 40 -0.15 16.15 0.39
C PHE A 40 -0.69 17.46 -0.17
N CYS A 41 -2.00 17.63 -0.04
CA CYS A 41 -2.66 18.87 -0.43
C CYS A 41 -2.86 19.71 0.84
N ASP A 42 -2.58 21.01 0.75
CA ASP A 42 -2.49 21.93 1.90
C ASP A 42 -3.64 21.68 2.90
N ASN A 43 -3.27 21.13 4.06
CA ASN A 43 -4.13 20.87 5.21
C ASN A 43 -5.09 19.66 5.14
N SER A 44 -4.93 18.73 4.19
CA SER A 44 -5.63 17.43 4.23
C SER A 44 -4.74 16.29 3.74
N GLN A 45 -4.71 15.18 4.49
CA GLN A 45 -4.09 13.94 4.01
C GLN A 45 -5.01 13.37 2.92
N GLY A 46 -4.60 13.48 1.66
CA GLY A 46 -5.31 12.94 0.51
C GLY A 46 -4.52 11.78 -0.10
N SER A 47 -4.92 10.55 0.18
CA SER A 47 -4.44 9.40 -0.60
C SER A 47 -5.17 9.37 -1.94
N PHE A 48 -4.47 9.24 -3.06
CA PHE A 48 -5.10 9.10 -4.37
C PHE A 48 -4.54 7.85 -5.05
N ALA A 49 -5.41 6.87 -5.27
CA ALA A 49 -5.00 5.65 -5.94
C ALA A 49 -5.16 5.85 -7.45
N PHE A 50 -4.07 5.74 -8.21
CA PHE A 50 -4.19 5.50 -9.64
C PHE A 50 -4.80 4.12 -9.85
N ARG A 51 -6.13 4.07 -9.88
CA ARG A 51 -6.88 2.86 -10.16
C ARG A 51 -6.82 2.62 -11.66
N GLY A 52 -5.73 2.04 -12.13
CA GLY A 52 -5.61 1.69 -13.53
C GLY A 52 -4.23 1.19 -13.93
N VAL A 53 -4.24 0.21 -14.82
CA VAL A 53 -3.08 -0.22 -15.57
C VAL A 53 -2.72 0.88 -16.57
N ALA A 54 -1.61 1.58 -16.34
CA ALA A 54 -1.00 2.44 -17.35
C ALA A 54 -0.32 1.56 -18.40
N SER A 55 -0.70 1.71 -19.66
CA SER A 55 -0.10 0.97 -20.75
C SER A 55 0.49 1.92 -21.78
N GLY A 56 1.56 1.46 -22.43
CA GLY A 56 2.30 2.22 -23.43
C GLY A 56 3.01 1.29 -24.41
N ILE A 57 3.36 1.83 -25.58
CA ILE A 57 4.17 1.11 -26.57
C ILE A 57 5.65 1.35 -26.25
N LEU A 58 6.42 0.27 -26.24
CA LEU A 58 7.87 0.28 -26.14
C LEU A 58 8.47 0.61 -27.51
N ALA A 59 9.17 1.74 -27.59
CA ALA A 59 9.94 2.10 -28.77
C ALA A 59 11.20 1.22 -28.91
N LYS A 60 11.73 1.16 -30.13
CA LYS A 60 12.93 0.34 -30.45
C LYS A 60 14.18 0.77 -29.69
N ASP A 61 14.24 2.02 -29.24
CA ASP A 61 15.31 2.57 -28.42
C ASP A 61 15.15 2.26 -26.92
N GLY A 62 14.11 1.51 -26.54
CA GLY A 62 13.81 1.14 -25.16
C GLY A 62 13.01 2.19 -24.40
N THR A 63 12.63 3.30 -25.03
CA THR A 63 11.81 4.33 -24.40
C THR A 63 10.32 4.01 -24.47
N PHE A 64 9.54 4.47 -23.49
CA PHE A 64 8.10 4.28 -23.48
C PHE A 64 7.37 5.52 -22.94
N THR A 65 6.09 5.62 -23.29
CA THR A 65 5.13 6.53 -22.66
C THR A 65 3.91 5.73 -22.26
N ALA A 66 3.64 5.65 -20.95
CA ALA A 66 2.50 4.93 -20.39
C ALA A 66 1.50 5.90 -19.75
N THR A 67 0.21 5.67 -20.03
CA THR A 67 -0.92 6.42 -19.46
C THR A 67 -2.00 5.43 -19.04
N PRO A 68 -2.58 5.51 -17.83
CA PRO A 68 -3.75 4.74 -17.48
C PRO A 68 -4.98 5.28 -18.22
N ALA A 69 -6.10 4.56 -18.09
CA ALA A 69 -7.41 5.11 -18.41
C ALA A 69 -7.68 6.29 -17.46
N ASN A 70 -7.20 7.48 -17.83
CA ASN A 70 -7.36 8.70 -17.08
C ASN A 70 -8.86 9.02 -16.95
N ASN A 71 -9.29 9.47 -15.78
CA ASN A 71 -10.62 10.05 -15.61
C ASN A 71 -10.49 11.57 -15.48
N SER A 72 -11.61 12.29 -15.49
CA SER A 72 -11.60 13.76 -15.42
C SER A 72 -11.05 14.31 -14.10
N ALA A 73 -10.94 13.48 -13.06
CA ALA A 73 -10.45 13.86 -11.74
C ALA A 73 -8.94 13.59 -11.53
N GLU A 74 -8.38 12.62 -12.23
CA GLU A 74 -7.00 12.16 -12.03
C GLU A 74 -6.39 11.70 -13.35
N ALA A 75 -5.23 12.27 -13.68
CA ALA A 75 -4.43 11.87 -14.82
C ALA A 75 -2.97 11.66 -14.42
N ILE A 76 -2.35 10.59 -14.94
CA ILE A 76 -0.91 10.38 -14.85
C ILE A 76 -0.33 10.04 -16.22
N LEU A 77 0.86 10.57 -16.46
CA LEU A 77 1.68 10.28 -17.60
C LEU A 77 3.05 9.85 -17.09
N ILE A 78 3.49 8.68 -17.53
CA ILE A 78 4.81 8.14 -17.20
C ILE A 78 5.60 8.05 -18.49
N LYS A 79 6.82 8.59 -18.48
CA LYS A 79 7.79 8.42 -19.55
C LYS A 79 9.01 7.77 -18.97
N GLY A 80 9.60 6.79 -19.66
CA GLY A 80 10.77 6.13 -19.12
C GLY A 80 11.54 5.33 -20.15
N THR A 81 12.56 4.65 -19.66
CA THR A 81 13.39 3.72 -20.42
C THR A 81 13.40 2.38 -19.70
N VAL A 82 13.18 1.30 -20.45
CA VAL A 82 13.28 -0.08 -19.95
C VAL A 82 14.76 -0.39 -19.68
N PRO A 83 15.10 -1.08 -18.58
CA PRO A 83 16.47 -1.50 -18.31
C PRO A 83 17.01 -2.40 -19.42
N GLN A 84 18.31 -2.30 -19.74
CA GLN A 84 18.91 -3.14 -20.78
C GLN A 84 19.15 -4.57 -20.30
N LYS A 85 19.18 -4.80 -18.99
CA LYS A 85 19.31 -6.12 -18.38
C LYS A 85 18.30 -6.32 -17.25
N ASN A 86 17.91 -7.58 -17.04
CA ASN A 86 17.08 -7.96 -15.90
C ASN A 86 17.77 -7.57 -14.58
N GLY A 87 17.02 -6.92 -13.70
CA GLY A 87 17.50 -6.47 -12.38
C GLY A 87 18.12 -5.08 -12.39
N GLU A 88 18.36 -4.45 -13.54
CA GLU A 88 18.77 -3.06 -13.61
C GLU A 88 17.58 -2.11 -13.31
N PRO A 89 17.84 -0.91 -12.75
CA PRO A 89 16.78 0.02 -12.40
C PRO A 89 16.09 0.62 -13.63
N TRP A 90 14.78 0.81 -13.52
CA TRP A 90 14.03 1.62 -14.46
C TRP A 90 14.29 3.09 -14.18
N SER A 91 14.25 3.93 -15.21
CA SER A 91 14.40 5.37 -15.04
C SER A 91 13.42 6.14 -15.93
N GLY A 92 13.05 7.33 -15.48
CA GLY A 92 12.09 8.13 -16.23
C GLY A 92 11.60 9.36 -15.49
N SER A 93 10.46 9.86 -15.93
CA SER A 93 9.72 10.96 -15.35
C SER A 93 8.24 10.67 -15.29
N TYR A 94 7.55 11.36 -14.39
CA TYR A 94 6.11 11.31 -14.28
C TYR A 94 5.53 12.73 -14.21
N THR A 95 4.29 12.87 -14.67
CA THR A 95 3.45 14.02 -14.38
C THR A 95 2.09 13.54 -13.90
N VAL A 96 1.59 14.15 -12.84
CA VAL A 96 0.27 13.87 -12.25
C VAL A 96 -0.54 15.16 -12.27
N SER A 97 -1.78 15.07 -12.74
CA SER A 97 -2.77 16.13 -12.64
C SER A 97 -3.95 15.63 -11.83
N LEU A 98 -4.25 16.36 -10.75
CA LEU A 98 -5.41 16.14 -9.89
C LEU A 98 -6.39 17.27 -10.13
N SER A 99 -7.61 16.96 -10.56
CA SER A 99 -8.66 17.91 -10.95
C SER A 99 -10.06 17.34 -10.75
N GLY A 100 -10.40 16.90 -9.54
CA GLY A 100 -11.70 16.27 -9.25
C GLY A 100 -12.73 17.21 -8.63
N PRO A 101 -14.02 17.18 -9.06
CA PRO A 101 -15.10 17.93 -8.40
C PRO A 101 -15.37 17.47 -6.95
N GLY A 102 -14.91 16.27 -6.58
CA GLY A 102 -15.00 15.72 -5.21
C GLY A 102 -13.82 16.06 -4.29
N THR A 103 -12.73 16.64 -4.82
CA THR A 103 -11.53 17.00 -4.05
C THR A 103 -10.98 18.38 -4.47
N PRO A 104 -11.78 19.46 -4.46
CA PRO A 104 -11.34 20.80 -4.91
C PRO A 104 -10.16 21.36 -4.10
N ALA A 105 -9.94 20.88 -2.88
CA ALA A 105 -8.77 21.22 -2.06
C ALA A 105 -7.46 20.58 -2.55
N CYS A 106 -7.52 19.68 -3.53
CA CYS A 106 -6.37 18.91 -4.02
C CYS A 106 -6.20 19.02 -5.53
N VAL A 107 -6.40 20.24 -6.07
CA VAL A 107 -6.01 20.55 -7.44
C VAL A 107 -4.50 20.73 -7.47
N ALA A 108 -3.78 19.77 -8.04
CA ALA A 108 -2.32 19.78 -8.08
C ALA A 108 -1.81 19.29 -9.43
N ASN A 109 -0.78 19.97 -9.94
CA ASN A 109 0.05 19.48 -11.04
C ASN A 109 1.42 19.16 -10.46
N LEU A 110 1.78 17.89 -10.51
CA LEU A 110 2.98 17.36 -9.87
C LEU A 110 3.83 16.71 -10.94
N SER A 111 5.15 16.88 -10.85
CA SER A 111 6.07 16.22 -11.75
C SER A 111 7.34 15.84 -11.03
N GLY A 112 8.03 14.83 -11.56
CA GLY A 112 9.27 14.36 -10.98
C GLY A 112 10.01 13.43 -11.91
N ILE A 113 11.26 13.15 -11.55
CA ILE A 113 12.07 12.08 -12.13
C ILE A 113 12.09 10.90 -11.16
N PHE A 114 12.24 9.69 -11.68
CA PHE A 114 12.34 8.49 -10.86
C PHE A 114 13.48 7.58 -11.32
N THR A 115 14.01 6.84 -10.37
CA THR A 115 14.80 5.63 -10.58
C THR A 115 14.14 4.54 -9.75
N ALA A 116 13.59 3.51 -10.40
CA ALA A 116 12.86 2.45 -9.74
C ALA A 116 13.71 1.18 -9.74
N THR A 117 14.24 0.84 -8.58
CA THR A 117 14.88 -0.45 -8.30
C THR A 117 13.84 -1.46 -7.85
N SER A 118 14.06 -2.73 -8.19
CA SER A 118 13.21 -3.81 -7.69
C SER A 118 13.43 -3.97 -6.18
N PHE A 119 12.34 -4.05 -5.42
CA PHE A 119 12.40 -4.51 -4.04
C PHE A 119 12.58 -6.03 -4.02
N PRO A 120 13.30 -6.57 -3.02
CA PRO A 120 13.33 -8.01 -2.82
C PRO A 120 11.91 -8.54 -2.56
N LEU A 121 11.70 -9.83 -2.84
CA LEU A 121 10.43 -10.48 -2.55
C LEU A 121 10.18 -10.49 -1.05
N VAL A 122 8.99 -10.07 -0.63
CA VAL A 122 8.57 -10.11 0.78
C VAL A 122 8.61 -11.56 1.26
N SER A 123 9.49 -11.88 2.20
CA SER A 123 9.68 -13.23 2.73
C SER A 123 10.27 -13.14 4.13
N GLY A 124 9.44 -13.28 5.16
CA GLY A 124 9.96 -13.23 6.51
C GLY A 124 8.90 -13.13 7.59
N ILE A 125 9.39 -13.03 8.82
CA ILE A 125 8.59 -12.77 10.00
C ILE A 125 8.81 -11.32 10.37
N TYR A 126 7.75 -10.55 10.53
CA TYR A 126 7.80 -9.15 10.93
C TYR A 126 7.07 -8.97 12.25
N VAL A 127 7.64 -8.18 13.16
CA VAL A 127 7.09 -7.95 14.49
C VAL A 127 6.97 -6.46 14.76
N GLY A 128 5.86 -6.06 15.38
CA GLY A 128 5.69 -4.70 15.84
C GLY A 128 4.67 -4.62 16.96
N THR A 129 4.78 -3.55 17.73
CA THR A 129 3.90 -3.27 18.87
C THR A 129 3.07 -2.04 18.58
N GLY A 130 1.82 -2.07 19.02
CA GLY A 130 0.86 -1.01 18.79
C GLY A 130 -0.19 -0.95 19.88
N SER A 131 -1.30 -0.29 19.58
CA SER A 131 -2.45 -0.20 20.47
C SER A 131 -3.75 -0.42 19.70
N LEU A 132 -4.57 -1.34 20.19
CA LEU A 132 -5.92 -1.56 19.71
C LEU A 132 -6.85 -0.52 20.35
N LEU A 133 -7.63 0.15 19.50
CA LEU A 133 -8.68 1.09 19.85
C LEU A 133 -10.03 0.47 19.49
N THR A 134 -10.84 0.23 20.52
CA THR A 134 -12.23 -0.25 20.39
C THR A 134 -13.22 0.91 20.54
N GLY A 135 -14.26 1.00 19.70
CA GLY A 135 -15.36 1.97 19.89
C GLY A 135 -16.73 1.45 19.42
N PRO A 136 -17.89 1.98 19.90
CA PRO A 136 -18.08 3.16 20.75
C PRO A 136 -19.00 2.94 21.98
N THR A 137 -18.49 3.18 23.20
CA THR A 137 -19.18 3.85 24.33
C THR A 137 -18.12 4.18 25.39
N GLY A 138 -17.83 5.47 25.60
CA GLY A 138 -16.79 5.92 26.54
C GLY A 138 -15.40 6.08 25.92
N VAL A 139 -14.47 6.63 26.71
CA VAL A 139 -13.07 6.89 26.32
C VAL A 139 -12.45 5.61 25.76
N PRO A 140 -11.91 5.61 24.52
CA PRO A 140 -11.28 4.43 23.94
C PRO A 140 -10.16 3.93 24.86
N LYS A 141 -10.31 2.73 25.42
CA LYS A 141 -9.22 2.10 26.18
C LYS A 141 -8.24 1.52 25.18
N ALA A 142 -7.12 2.20 24.98
CA ALA A 142 -6.00 1.66 24.21
C ALA A 142 -5.48 0.39 24.90
N VAL A 143 -5.59 -0.76 24.23
CA VAL A 143 -5.03 -2.01 24.71
C VAL A 143 -3.73 -2.27 23.96
N PRO A 144 -2.58 -2.41 24.64
CA PRO A 144 -1.32 -2.75 23.98
C PRO A 144 -1.46 -4.07 23.22
N VAL A 145 -1.01 -4.08 21.98
CA VAL A 145 -1.00 -5.29 21.15
C VAL A 145 0.37 -5.50 20.52
N THR A 146 0.75 -6.76 20.35
CA THR A 146 1.93 -7.15 19.57
C THR A 146 1.48 -7.99 18.39
N LEU A 147 1.91 -7.60 17.19
CA LEU A 147 1.65 -8.33 15.96
C LEU A 147 2.94 -9.04 15.55
N GLN A 148 2.82 -10.31 15.22
CA GLN A 148 3.85 -11.07 14.52
C GLN A 148 3.24 -11.59 13.23
N VAL A 149 3.73 -11.11 12.09
CA VAL A 149 3.22 -11.42 10.76
C VAL A 149 4.27 -12.22 10.02
N THR A 150 3.93 -13.41 9.55
CA THR A 150 4.76 -14.18 8.61
C THR A 150 4.21 -13.97 7.22
N LEU A 151 5.03 -13.44 6.31
CA LEU A 151 4.65 -13.16 4.93
C LEU A 151 5.57 -13.91 3.97
N GLN A 152 5.00 -14.40 2.88
CA GLN A 152 5.71 -14.99 1.76
C GLN A 152 5.03 -14.57 0.47
N GLN A 153 5.75 -13.77 -0.31
CA GLN A 153 5.42 -13.41 -1.67
C GLN A 153 5.72 -14.63 -2.56
N GLY A 154 4.70 -15.06 -3.30
CA GLY A 154 4.80 -16.09 -4.32
C GLY A 154 5.30 -15.52 -5.65
N GLY A 155 5.21 -16.34 -6.70
CA GLY A 155 5.51 -15.90 -8.06
C GLY A 155 4.60 -14.75 -8.52
N ILE A 156 5.05 -14.01 -9.53
CA ILE A 156 4.23 -13.02 -10.21
C ILE A 156 3.06 -13.76 -10.84
N VAL A 157 1.84 -13.48 -10.39
CA VAL A 157 0.65 -13.94 -11.07
C VAL A 157 0.17 -12.79 -11.92
N THR A 158 0.19 -12.97 -13.24
CA THR A 158 -0.64 -12.16 -14.13
C THR A 158 -2.09 -12.47 -13.75
N ASN A 159 -2.69 -11.58 -12.96
CA ASN A 159 -4.10 -11.57 -12.58
C ASN A 159 -4.58 -12.68 -11.60
N PRO A 160 -4.29 -12.60 -10.28
CA PRO A 160 -4.81 -13.55 -9.29
C PRO A 160 -6.21 -13.22 -8.73
N GLY A 161 -6.84 -12.11 -9.13
CA GLY A 161 -8.06 -11.62 -8.47
C GLY A 161 -9.11 -11.05 -9.41
N ASN A 162 -9.89 -11.93 -10.04
CA ASN A 162 -11.10 -11.64 -10.83
C ASN A 162 -10.84 -11.25 -12.28
N GLY A 163 -10.79 -12.22 -13.19
CA GLY A 163 -10.73 -12.00 -14.65
C GLY A 163 -11.41 -10.70 -15.08
N ALA A 164 -10.66 -9.84 -15.76
CA ALA A 164 -11.06 -8.51 -16.25
C ALA A 164 -11.42 -7.40 -15.23
N ALA A 165 -11.50 -7.66 -13.92
CA ALA A 165 -11.94 -6.65 -12.92
C ALA A 165 -10.87 -6.20 -11.90
N SER A 166 -9.66 -6.77 -11.92
CA SER A 166 -8.52 -6.25 -11.16
C SER A 166 -7.79 -5.17 -11.96
N ASN A 167 -7.64 -3.99 -11.36
CA ASN A 167 -6.94 -2.84 -11.95
C ASN A 167 -5.40 -2.99 -11.88
N TYR A 168 -4.88 -4.14 -11.45
CA TYR A 168 -3.47 -4.39 -11.18
C TYR A 168 -2.96 -5.56 -12.02
N PHE A 169 -1.99 -5.30 -12.89
CA PHE A 169 -1.57 -6.22 -13.96
C PHE A 169 -0.63 -7.35 -13.48
N SER A 170 0.31 -7.03 -12.60
CA SER A 170 1.22 -7.98 -11.96
C SER A 170 1.15 -7.82 -10.44
N ASN A 171 0.40 -8.70 -9.79
CA ASN A 171 0.39 -8.81 -8.34
C ASN A 171 1.11 -10.10 -7.98
N ALA A 172 2.21 -9.98 -7.25
CA ALA A 172 2.77 -11.17 -6.62
C ALA A 172 1.84 -11.55 -5.47
N LEU A 173 1.30 -12.77 -5.53
CA LEU A 173 0.37 -13.25 -4.53
C LEU A 173 1.08 -13.31 -3.19
N LEU A 174 0.52 -12.64 -2.18
CA LEU A 174 1.08 -12.61 -0.85
C LEU A 174 0.33 -13.63 0.00
N THR A 175 1.06 -14.60 0.54
CA THR A 175 0.52 -15.53 1.54
C THR A 175 1.11 -15.22 2.89
N GLY A 176 0.38 -15.53 3.96
CA GLY A 176 0.90 -15.31 5.29
C GLY A 176 -0.02 -15.73 6.42
N SER A 177 0.52 -15.64 7.62
CA SER A 177 -0.18 -15.82 8.88
C SER A 177 0.14 -14.68 9.82
N ILE A 178 -0.80 -14.33 10.69
CA ILE A 178 -0.64 -13.33 11.73
C ILE A 178 -0.88 -13.97 13.09
N LYS A 179 -0.08 -13.57 14.08
CA LYS A 179 -0.33 -13.80 15.50
C LYS A 179 -0.48 -12.45 16.19
N VAL A 180 -1.46 -12.33 17.05
CA VAL A 180 -1.80 -11.12 17.79
C VAL A 180 -1.81 -11.44 19.27
N GLN A 181 -1.01 -10.71 20.04
CA GLN A 181 -1.00 -10.78 21.50
C GLN A 181 -1.61 -9.51 22.07
N GLY A 182 -2.38 -9.63 23.15
CA GLY A 182 -3.02 -8.51 23.85
C GLY A 182 -4.39 -8.10 23.31
N SER A 183 -4.80 -8.57 22.12
CA SER A 183 -6.16 -8.34 21.62
C SER A 183 -7.16 -9.20 22.40
N PRO A 184 -8.30 -8.64 22.86
CA PRO A 184 -9.36 -9.41 23.52
C PRO A 184 -10.26 -10.16 22.54
N CYS A 185 -10.11 -9.92 21.22
CA CYS A 185 -11.06 -10.39 20.21
C CYS A 185 -10.55 -11.59 19.40
N PHE A 186 -9.27 -11.55 19.03
CA PHE A 186 -8.63 -12.49 18.11
C PHE A 186 -7.18 -12.70 18.50
N SER A 187 -6.62 -13.85 18.16
CA SER A 187 -5.23 -14.19 18.50
C SER A 187 -4.41 -14.58 17.29
N SER A 188 -5.05 -14.97 16.20
CA SER A 188 -4.38 -15.47 15.00
C SER A 188 -5.24 -15.30 13.75
N GLY A 189 -4.60 -15.39 12.59
CA GLY A 189 -5.28 -15.35 11.30
C GLY A 189 -4.37 -15.77 10.15
N ALA A 190 -4.96 -15.93 8.97
CA ALA A 190 -4.26 -16.29 7.75
C ALA A 190 -4.79 -15.51 6.55
N THR A 191 -3.93 -15.27 5.57
CA THR A 191 -4.33 -14.66 4.29
C THR A 191 -5.31 -15.57 3.55
N GLN A 192 -6.32 -14.99 2.91
CA GLN A 192 -7.25 -15.72 2.05
C GLN A 192 -6.93 -15.56 0.57
N SER A 193 -7.42 -16.49 -0.25
CA SER A 193 -7.30 -16.40 -1.72
C SER A 193 -8.21 -15.32 -2.32
N ALA A 194 -9.28 -14.92 -1.62
CA ALA A 194 -10.23 -13.91 -2.09
C ALA A 194 -10.79 -13.05 -0.94
N PRO A 195 -10.65 -11.71 -0.97
CA PRO A 195 -9.80 -10.95 -1.90
C PRO A 195 -8.32 -11.27 -1.62
N ALA A 196 -7.52 -11.35 -2.68
CA ALA A 196 -6.11 -11.72 -2.58
C ALA A 196 -5.29 -10.63 -1.88
N SER A 197 -4.34 -11.06 -1.06
CA SER A 197 -3.25 -10.20 -0.58
C SER A 197 -2.18 -10.08 -1.67
N SER A 198 -1.53 -8.92 -1.75
CA SER A 198 -0.58 -8.64 -2.82
C SER A 198 0.48 -7.62 -2.43
N VAL A 199 1.60 -7.64 -3.16
CA VAL A 199 2.60 -6.57 -3.15
C VAL A 199 2.54 -5.82 -4.48
N ILE A 200 2.46 -4.48 -4.43
CA ILE A 200 2.45 -3.59 -5.60
C ILE A 200 3.56 -2.54 -5.40
N GLY A 201 4.63 -2.67 -6.17
CA GLY A 201 5.83 -1.85 -6.01
C GLY A 201 6.46 -2.19 -4.67
N ASN A 202 6.52 -1.21 -3.77
CA ASN A 202 6.90 -1.42 -2.38
C ASN A 202 5.70 -1.47 -1.42
N MET A 203 4.46 -1.37 -1.89
CA MET A 203 3.26 -1.40 -1.04
C MET A 203 2.85 -2.84 -0.72
N VAL A 204 2.80 -3.19 0.55
CA VAL A 204 2.28 -4.46 1.06
C VAL A 204 0.81 -4.28 1.41
N ASN A 205 -0.06 -5.08 0.80
CA ASN A 205 -1.48 -5.16 1.14
C ASN A 205 -1.80 -6.61 1.55
N ALA A 206 -1.98 -6.83 2.86
CA ALA A 206 -2.25 -8.13 3.44
C ALA A 206 -3.60 -8.13 4.16
N ARG A 207 -4.47 -9.05 3.77
CA ARG A 207 -5.80 -9.24 4.37
C ARG A 207 -5.88 -10.60 5.03
N PHE A 208 -6.08 -10.61 6.34
CA PHE A 208 -6.15 -11.82 7.15
C PHE A 208 -7.58 -12.09 7.57
N LEU A 209 -8.05 -13.33 7.38
CA LEU A 209 -9.19 -13.85 8.12
C LEU A 209 -8.69 -14.29 9.49
N MET A 210 -9.26 -13.69 10.52
CA MET A 210 -8.91 -13.94 11.91
C MET A 210 -9.69 -15.14 12.46
N ASP A 211 -9.21 -15.72 13.55
CA ASP A 211 -9.80 -16.86 14.26
C ASP A 211 -11.20 -16.58 14.84
N ASP A 212 -11.55 -15.32 15.07
CA ASP A 212 -12.88 -14.87 15.47
C ASP A 212 -13.82 -14.56 14.29
N GLY A 213 -13.37 -14.81 13.06
CA GLY A 213 -14.10 -14.49 11.83
C GLY A 213 -14.03 -13.02 11.41
N SER A 214 -13.35 -12.16 12.17
CA SER A 214 -13.07 -10.78 11.72
C SER A 214 -12.07 -10.77 10.56
N THR A 215 -12.03 -9.66 9.84
CA THR A 215 -11.02 -9.41 8.81
C THR A 215 -10.10 -8.28 9.25
N LEU A 216 -8.80 -8.55 9.25
CA LEU A 216 -7.75 -7.57 9.51
C LEU A 216 -7.09 -7.16 8.19
N LEU A 217 -7.04 -5.85 7.91
CA LEU A 217 -6.36 -5.26 6.76
C LEU A 217 -5.10 -4.54 7.20
N LEU A 218 -3.95 -5.07 6.78
CA LEU A 218 -2.64 -4.46 6.91
C LEU A 218 -2.25 -3.86 5.56
N GLU A 219 -2.00 -2.56 5.56
CA GLU A 219 -1.51 -1.82 4.40
C GLU A 219 -0.30 -0.98 4.82
N GLY A 220 0.77 -1.03 4.04
CA GLY A 220 1.98 -0.32 4.39
C GLY A 220 3.13 -0.52 3.39
N PRO A 221 3.95 0.51 3.13
CA PRO A 221 5.11 0.37 2.25
C PRO A 221 6.31 -0.26 2.96
N LEU A 222 7.08 -1.07 2.24
CA LEU A 222 8.49 -1.33 2.55
C LEU A 222 9.26 -0.01 2.47
N THR A 223 10.05 0.29 3.50
CA THR A 223 10.77 1.58 3.59
C THR A 223 12.14 1.56 2.92
N ASP A 224 12.66 0.39 2.62
CA ASP A 224 14.01 0.20 2.09
C ASP A 224 14.14 -1.11 1.29
N VAL A 225 15.19 -1.18 0.48
CA VAL A 225 15.49 -2.30 -0.41
C VAL A 225 16.03 -3.55 0.31
N THR A 226 16.19 -3.50 1.63
CA THR A 226 16.55 -4.68 2.44
C THR A 226 15.32 -5.42 2.95
N GLU A 227 14.12 -4.82 2.76
CA GLU A 227 12.86 -5.42 3.21
C GLU A 227 12.88 -5.70 4.72
N ALA A 228 13.60 -4.84 5.46
CA ALA A 228 13.75 -4.92 6.90
C ALA A 228 12.55 -4.33 7.64
N HIS A 229 11.85 -3.37 7.05
CA HIS A 229 10.78 -2.65 7.71
C HIS A 229 9.58 -2.40 6.79
N ILE A 230 8.39 -2.69 7.31
CA ILE A 230 7.10 -2.31 6.72
C ILE A 230 6.56 -1.16 7.57
N SER A 231 6.54 0.04 7.00
CA SER A 231 5.88 1.18 7.66
C SER A 231 4.37 0.96 7.57
N THR A 232 3.70 1.08 8.70
CA THR A 232 2.24 1.00 8.77
C THR A 232 1.70 2.28 9.40
N GLY A 233 0.42 2.29 9.77
CA GLY A 233 -0.12 3.35 10.61
C GLY A 233 -1.39 2.88 11.27
N ILE A 234 -2.47 2.86 10.50
CA ILE A 234 -3.78 2.39 10.92
C ILE A 234 -4.05 1.05 10.25
N ILE A 235 -4.20 0.01 11.06
CA ILE A 235 -4.67 -1.31 10.64
C ILE A 235 -6.16 -1.39 10.98
N VAL A 236 -6.95 -1.79 10.00
CA VAL A 236 -8.42 -1.82 10.11
C VAL A 236 -8.87 -3.24 10.39
N VAL A 237 -9.74 -3.41 11.40
CA VAL A 237 -10.36 -4.69 11.74
C VAL A 237 -11.87 -4.58 11.64
N GLN A 238 -12.49 -5.51 10.93
CA GLN A 238 -13.92 -5.50 10.65
C GLN A 238 -14.59 -6.84 11.01
N GLY A 239 -15.69 -6.77 11.76
CA GLY A 239 -16.50 -7.93 12.13
C GLY A 239 -15.93 -8.75 13.30
N GLY A 240 -16.42 -9.98 13.43
CA GLY A 240 -16.01 -10.94 14.46
C GLY A 240 -16.46 -10.56 15.88
N ASN A 241 -15.70 -11.01 16.87
CA ASN A 241 -16.00 -10.84 18.29
C ASN A 241 -15.69 -9.43 18.81
N CYS A 242 -15.00 -8.63 17.99
CA CYS A 242 -14.64 -7.25 18.28
C CYS A 242 -15.80 -6.24 18.07
N GLY A 243 -17.00 -6.74 17.77
CA GLY A 243 -18.22 -5.95 17.58
C GLY A 243 -18.52 -5.60 16.12
N SER A 244 -19.66 -4.96 15.89
CA SER A 244 -20.12 -4.55 14.55
C SER A 244 -19.44 -3.27 14.03
N THR A 245 -18.67 -2.59 14.87
CA THR A 245 -17.93 -1.37 14.51
C THR A 245 -16.51 -1.69 14.08
N THR A 246 -16.00 -0.89 13.14
CA THR A 246 -14.61 -0.97 12.69
C THR A 246 -13.67 -0.67 13.86
N ASN A 247 -12.83 -1.64 14.23
CA ASN A 247 -11.78 -1.46 15.22
C ASN A 247 -10.47 -1.06 14.53
N THR A 248 -9.64 -0.30 15.23
CA THR A 248 -8.39 0.22 14.68
C THR A 248 -7.23 -0.20 15.54
N ILE A 249 -6.19 -0.77 14.94
CA ILE A 249 -4.89 -0.93 15.60
C ILE A 249 -3.98 0.18 15.08
N PHE A 250 -3.48 1.01 15.99
CA PHE A 250 -2.41 1.94 15.70
C PHE A 250 -1.07 1.23 15.88
N LEU A 251 -0.33 1.06 14.78
CA LEU A 251 0.96 0.38 14.75
C LEU A 251 1.89 1.16 13.81
N PRO A 252 3.02 1.73 14.28
CA PRO A 252 3.89 2.55 13.44
C PRO A 252 4.61 1.78 12.32
N GLY A 253 4.93 0.51 12.58
CA GLY A 253 5.57 -0.36 11.61
C GLY A 253 5.88 -1.74 12.17
N LEU A 254 6.33 -2.63 11.29
CA LEU A 254 6.77 -3.98 11.60
C LEU A 254 8.22 -4.17 11.15
N ASP A 255 9.04 -4.73 12.03
CA ASP A 255 10.46 -5.01 11.79
C ASP A 255 10.68 -6.50 11.52
N ARG A 256 11.42 -6.81 10.45
CA ARG A 256 11.78 -8.18 10.08
C ARG A 256 12.64 -8.81 11.18
N GLN A 257 12.35 -10.06 11.47
CA GLN A 257 13.04 -10.91 12.43
C GLN A 257 13.82 -11.97 11.65
N GLY A 258 15.15 -11.86 11.64
CA GLY A 258 16.06 -12.88 11.10
C GLY A 258 16.09 -12.96 9.58
#